data_AF-A0A972YH67-F1
#
_entry.id   AF-A0A972YH67-F1
#
_cell.length_a   1.000
_cell.length_b   1.000
_cell.length_c   1.000
_cell.angle_alpha   90.00
_cell.angle_beta   90.00
_cell.angle_gamma   90.00
#
_symmetry.space_group_name_H-M   'P 1'
#
loop_
_entity.id
_entity.type
_entity.pdbx_description
1 polymer ?
#
loop_
_entity_poly.entity_id
_entity_poly.type
_entity_poly.pdbx_seq_one_letter_code
_entity_poly.pdbx_strand_id
1 'polypeptide(L)'
;MAKILNKKKVAKISLKASKKVSKKKNLKKVAKSVIKKVIKAKPTKVKMAKKVAKKMAKKVAKKVNKKASKKVVKKTAKKVVKKVVKKVAKKPAKKVAKKVIRKVNKKAANNTSKKAKKSA
;
A
#
# COMPACT_ATOMS: atom_id res chain seq x y z
N MET A 1 -20.69 -43.08 12.38
CA MET A 1 -19.83 -41.89 12.14
C MET A 1 -20.46 -40.95 11.11
N ALA A 2 -20.59 -39.65 11.39
CA ALA A 2 -21.17 -38.72 10.41
C ALA A 2 -20.21 -38.46 9.24
N LYS A 3 -20.66 -38.72 8.00
CA LYS A 3 -19.85 -38.49 6.79
C LYS A 3 -19.52 -37.00 6.64
N ILE A 4 -18.26 -36.69 6.35
CA ILE A 4 -17.79 -35.34 6.06
C ILE A 4 -18.46 -34.83 4.78
N LEU A 5 -18.82 -33.55 4.74
CA LEU A 5 -19.38 -32.93 3.55
C LEU A 5 -18.40 -32.97 2.36
N ASN A 6 -18.91 -33.37 1.19
CA ASN A 6 -18.15 -33.36 -0.06
C ASN A 6 -17.56 -31.96 -0.35
N LYS A 7 -16.29 -31.94 -0.78
CA LYS A 7 -15.54 -30.74 -1.20
C LYS A 7 -16.32 -29.84 -2.16
N LYS A 8 -17.04 -30.41 -3.15
CA LYS A 8 -17.88 -29.63 -4.10
C LYS A 8 -18.98 -28.85 -3.38
N LYS A 9 -19.66 -29.48 -2.41
CA LYS A 9 -20.71 -28.86 -1.60
C LYS A 9 -20.13 -27.75 -0.70
N VAL A 10 -18.99 -28.00 -0.05
CA VAL A 10 -18.28 -27.00 0.76
C VAL A 10 -17.85 -25.79 -0.08
N ALA A 11 -17.38 -26.02 -1.31
CA ALA A 11 -17.00 -24.96 -2.23
C ALA A 11 -18.20 -24.07 -2.60
N LYS A 12 -19.35 -24.66 -2.95
CA LYS A 12 -20.58 -23.91 -3.29
C LYS A 12 -21.08 -23.06 -2.10
N ILE A 13 -21.05 -23.60 -0.88
CA ILE A 13 -21.43 -22.87 0.34
C ILE A 13 -20.47 -21.70 0.59
N SER A 14 -19.17 -21.96 0.50
CA SER A 14 -18.12 -20.95 0.73
C SER A 14 -18.14 -19.84 -0.31
N LEU A 15 -18.45 -20.17 -1.57
CA LEU A 15 -18.60 -19.20 -2.65
C LEU A 15 -19.81 -18.28 -2.40
N LYS A 16 -20.97 -18.86 -2.05
CA LYS A 16 -22.18 -18.08 -1.70
C LYS A 16 -21.92 -17.14 -0.52
N ALA A 17 -21.25 -17.63 0.53
CA ALA A 17 -20.88 -16.80 1.67
C ALA A 17 -19.94 -15.67 1.25
N SER A 18 -18.93 -15.94 0.42
CA SER A 18 -17.96 -14.95 -0.03
C SER A 18 -18.56 -13.88 -0.95
N LYS A 19 -19.53 -14.23 -1.81
CA LYS A 19 -20.26 -13.29 -2.66
C LYS A 19 -20.99 -12.21 -1.84
N LYS A 20 -21.54 -12.57 -0.67
CA LYS A 20 -22.25 -11.61 0.20
C LYS A 20 -21.35 -10.58 0.89
N VAL A 21 -20.04 -10.80 0.96
CA VAL A 21 -19.13 -9.96 1.77
C VAL A 21 -18.00 -9.33 0.97
N SER A 22 -17.84 -9.67 -0.32
CA SER A 22 -16.72 -9.19 -1.12
C SER A 22 -17.15 -8.77 -2.51
N LYS A 23 -16.63 -7.61 -2.96
CA LYS A 23 -16.77 -7.12 -4.33
C LYS A 23 -16.09 -8.07 -5.32
N LYS A 24 -16.59 -8.13 -6.56
CA LYS A 24 -16.16 -9.05 -7.65
C LYS A 24 -14.64 -9.18 -7.77
N LYS A 25 -13.90 -8.08 -7.67
CA LYS A 25 -12.42 -8.03 -7.76
C LYS A 25 -11.68 -8.85 -6.70
N ASN A 26 -12.20 -8.93 -5.48
CA ASN A 26 -11.56 -9.68 -4.38
C ASN A 26 -12.19 -11.06 -4.15
N LEU A 27 -13.29 -11.36 -4.83
CA LEU A 27 -14.09 -12.56 -4.61
C LEU A 27 -13.30 -13.85 -4.79
N LYS A 28 -12.48 -13.96 -5.86
CA LYS A 28 -11.66 -15.16 -6.13
C LYS A 28 -10.68 -15.46 -5.00
N LYS A 29 -10.04 -14.42 -4.47
CA LYS A 29 -9.06 -14.54 -3.38
C LYS A 29 -9.73 -14.87 -2.03
N VAL A 30 -10.84 -14.19 -1.72
CA VAL A 30 -11.62 -14.46 -0.51
C VAL A 30 -12.18 -15.88 -0.55
N ALA A 31 -12.83 -16.27 -1.65
CA ALA A 31 -13.43 -17.60 -1.81
C ALA A 31 -12.39 -18.72 -1.66
N LYS A 32 -11.24 -18.67 -2.34
CA LYS A 32 -10.17 -19.68 -2.20
C LYS A 32 -9.74 -19.88 -0.75
N SER A 33 -9.52 -18.78 -0.03
CA SER A 33 -9.09 -18.85 1.37
C SER A 33 -10.18 -19.34 2.33
N VAL A 34 -11.44 -18.98 2.08
CA VAL A 34 -12.58 -19.44 2.88
C VAL A 34 -12.79 -20.93 2.64
N ILE A 35 -12.74 -21.39 1.39
CA ILE A 35 -12.85 -22.82 1.03
C ILE A 35 -11.79 -23.64 1.78
N LYS A 36 -10.51 -23.23 1.73
CA LYS A 36 -9.41 -23.94 2.41
C LYS A 36 -9.66 -24.05 3.92
N LYS A 37 -10.17 -22.99 4.55
CA LYS A 37 -10.47 -22.97 5.99
C LYS A 37 -11.70 -23.79 6.36
N VAL A 38 -12.76 -23.76 5.55
CA VAL A 38 -13.98 -24.54 5.81
C VAL A 38 -13.73 -26.04 5.59
N ILE A 39 -12.92 -26.42 4.60
CA ILE A 39 -12.49 -27.82 4.41
C ILE A 39 -11.69 -28.32 5.62
N LYS A 40 -10.75 -27.52 6.13
CA LYS A 40 -9.96 -27.89 7.33
C LYS A 40 -10.83 -28.09 8.58
N ALA A 41 -11.99 -27.44 8.65
CA ALA A 41 -12.95 -27.61 9.74
C ALA A 41 -13.80 -28.89 9.65
N LYS A 42 -13.58 -29.74 8.63
CA LYS A 42 -14.25 -31.04 8.42
C LYS A 42 -15.74 -31.04 8.81
N PRO A 43 -16.58 -30.13 8.24
CA PRO A 43 -17.97 -30.04 8.65
C PRO A 43 -18.73 -31.30 8.23
N THR A 44 -19.48 -31.87 9.16
CA THR A 44 -20.36 -33.03 8.92
C THR A 44 -21.76 -32.60 8.51
N LYS A 45 -22.23 -31.43 8.99
CA LYS A 45 -23.57 -30.88 8.70
C LYS A 45 -23.52 -29.62 7.85
N VAL A 46 -24.49 -29.45 6.95
CA VAL A 46 -24.61 -28.25 6.07
C VAL A 46 -24.79 -26.97 6.88
N LYS A 47 -25.58 -27.04 7.97
CA LYS A 47 -25.77 -25.92 8.91
C LYS A 47 -24.43 -25.45 9.50
N MET A 48 -23.56 -26.39 9.90
CA MET A 48 -22.21 -26.09 10.41
C MET A 48 -21.33 -25.47 9.32
N ALA A 49 -21.29 -26.06 8.13
CA ALA A 49 -20.54 -25.51 6.99
C ALA A 49 -20.97 -24.06 6.65
N LYS A 50 -22.28 -23.76 6.67
CA LYS A 50 -22.81 -22.40 6.46
C LYS A 50 -22.34 -21.43 7.55
N LYS A 51 -22.40 -21.82 8.83
CA LYS A 51 -21.94 -20.99 9.96
C LYS A 51 -20.44 -20.69 9.85
N VAL A 52 -19.61 -21.70 9.62
CA VAL A 52 -18.15 -21.55 9.48
C VAL A 52 -17.82 -20.70 8.25
N ALA A 53 -18.45 -20.95 7.10
CA ALA A 53 -18.24 -20.17 5.89
C ALA A 53 -18.59 -18.70 6.07
N LYS A 54 -19.72 -18.36 6.72
CA LYS A 54 -20.09 -16.97 7.03
C LYS A 54 -19.06 -16.29 7.93
N LYS A 55 -18.65 -16.93 9.03
CA LYS A 55 -17.65 -16.38 9.96
C LYS A 55 -16.31 -16.15 9.25
N MET A 56 -15.85 -17.11 8.45
CA MET A 56 -14.59 -17.01 7.72
C MET A 56 -14.63 -15.97 6.60
N ALA A 57 -15.74 -15.88 5.87
CA ALA A 57 -15.91 -14.87 4.82
C ALA A 57 -15.84 -13.45 5.38
N LYS A 58 -16.50 -13.16 6.50
CA LYS A 58 -16.40 -11.86 7.20
C LYS A 58 -14.96 -11.54 7.64
N LYS A 59 -14.30 -12.49 8.31
CA LYS A 59 -12.91 -12.31 8.79
C LYS A 59 -11.94 -12.06 7.63
N VAL A 60 -12.04 -12.83 6.55
CA VAL A 60 -11.13 -12.67 5.40
C VAL A 60 -11.42 -11.39 4.64
N ALA A 61 -12.69 -11.06 4.38
CA ALA A 61 -13.06 -9.82 3.70
C ALA A 61 -12.51 -8.59 4.44
N LYS A 62 -12.65 -8.53 5.77
CA LYS A 62 -12.10 -7.44 6.60
C LYS A 62 -10.58 -7.35 6.48
N LYS A 63 -9.86 -8.48 6.50
CA LYS A 63 -8.39 -8.51 6.31
C LYS A 63 -7.97 -8.03 4.92
N VAL A 64 -8.68 -8.44 3.86
CA VAL A 64 -8.38 -8.03 2.49
C VAL A 64 -8.63 -6.52 2.32
N ASN A 65 -9.73 -6.00 2.86
CA ASN A 65 -10.05 -4.58 2.77
C ASN A 65 -9.04 -3.71 3.55
N LYS A 66 -8.66 -4.12 4.77
CA LYS A 66 -7.65 -3.41 5.58
C LYS A 66 -6.25 -3.43 4.93
N LYS A 67 -5.89 -4.50 4.21
CA LYS A 67 -4.63 -4.54 3.43
C LYS A 67 -4.69 -3.62 2.20
N ALA A 68 -5.84 -3.52 1.54
CA ALA A 68 -6.03 -2.60 0.42
C ALA A 68 -5.91 -1.14 0.87
N SER A 69 -6.60 -0.75 1.95
CA SER A 69 -6.53 0.63 2.47
C SER A 69 -5.12 1.00 2.93
N LYS A 70 -4.44 0.13 3.69
CA LYS A 70 -3.04 0.37 4.11
C LYS A 70 -2.08 0.55 2.93
N LYS A 71 -2.25 -0.20 1.84
CA LYS A 71 -1.39 -0.04 0.65
C LYS A 71 -1.63 1.30 -0.06
N VAL A 72 -2.88 1.75 -0.13
CA VAL A 72 -3.23 3.04 -0.73
C VAL A 72 -2.64 4.18 0.09
N VAL A 73 -2.92 4.22 1.40
CA VAL A 73 -2.41 5.27 2.30
C VAL A 73 -0.88 5.35 2.26
N LYS A 74 -0.17 4.21 2.32
CA LYS A 74 1.30 4.20 2.32
C LYS A 74 1.89 4.69 0.99
N LYS A 75 1.23 4.41 -0.15
CA LYS A 75 1.65 4.93 -1.46
C LYS A 75 1.38 6.43 -1.60
N THR A 76 0.22 6.89 -1.14
CA THR A 76 -0.15 8.31 -1.20
C THR A 76 0.76 9.13 -0.30
N ALA A 77 0.97 8.71 0.96
CA ALA A 77 1.88 9.37 1.89
C ALA A 77 3.31 9.47 1.33
N LYS A 78 3.86 8.37 0.77
CA LYS A 78 5.20 8.41 0.15
C LYS A 78 5.30 9.37 -1.04
N LYS A 79 4.25 9.47 -1.87
CA LYS A 79 4.23 10.41 -3.00
C LYS A 79 4.15 11.87 -2.54
N VAL A 80 3.32 12.15 -1.55
CA VAL A 80 3.17 13.51 -0.98
C VAL A 80 4.48 13.95 -0.32
N VAL A 81 5.05 13.13 0.56
CA VAL A 81 6.34 13.44 1.22
C VAL A 81 7.45 13.68 0.19
N LYS A 82 7.59 12.84 -0.85
CA LYS A 82 8.59 13.06 -1.91
C LYS A 82 8.38 14.39 -2.66
N LYS A 83 7.15 14.80 -2.93
CA LYS A 83 6.85 16.07 -3.61
C LYS A 83 7.16 17.28 -2.71
N VAL A 84 6.75 17.22 -1.44
CA VAL A 84 6.98 18.30 -0.46
C VAL A 84 8.49 18.50 -0.24
N VAL A 85 9.25 17.43 0.05
CA VAL A 85 10.71 17.53 0.23
C VAL A 85 11.42 18.08 -1.01
N LYS A 86 11.00 17.69 -2.22
CA LYS A 86 11.57 18.25 -3.47
C LYS A 86 11.29 19.75 -3.63
N LYS A 87 10.08 20.22 -3.31
CA LYS A 87 9.71 21.63 -3.47
C LYS A 87 10.27 22.51 -2.35
N VAL A 88 10.18 22.06 -1.11
CA VAL A 88 10.46 22.87 0.08
C VAL A 88 11.93 22.84 0.48
N ALA A 89 12.63 21.71 0.32
CA ALA A 89 14.03 21.63 0.73
C ALA A 89 14.98 21.80 -0.47
N LYS A 90 14.84 20.96 -1.51
CA LYS A 90 15.87 20.88 -2.57
C LYS A 90 15.94 22.10 -3.50
N LYS A 91 14.79 22.68 -3.87
CA LYS A 91 14.75 23.84 -4.78
C LYS A 91 15.31 25.13 -4.16
N PRO A 92 14.89 25.55 -2.95
CA PRO A 92 15.45 26.76 -2.35
C PRO A 92 16.93 26.59 -1.98
N ALA A 93 17.34 25.44 -1.44
CA ALA A 93 18.75 25.18 -1.15
C ALA A 93 19.65 25.33 -2.39
N LYS A 94 19.23 24.78 -3.55
CA LYS A 94 19.96 24.98 -4.82
C LYS A 94 19.99 26.42 -5.29
N LYS A 95 18.91 27.19 -5.11
CA LYS A 95 18.86 28.61 -5.48
C LYS A 95 19.77 29.46 -4.60
N VAL A 96 19.78 29.21 -3.30
CA VAL A 96 20.63 29.91 -2.33
C VAL A 96 22.09 29.59 -2.62
N ALA A 97 22.46 28.32 -2.75
CA ALA A 97 23.83 27.91 -3.07
C ALA A 97 24.34 28.57 -4.38
N LYS A 98 23.54 28.56 -5.46
CA LYS A 98 23.90 29.25 -6.70
C LYS A 98 24.09 30.76 -6.52
N LYS A 99 23.23 31.44 -5.75
CA LYS A 99 23.36 32.89 -5.50
C LYS A 99 24.62 33.20 -4.70
N VAL A 100 24.94 32.41 -3.69
CA VAL A 100 26.12 32.60 -2.84
C VAL A 100 27.39 32.43 -3.65
N ILE A 101 27.53 31.31 -4.39
CA ILE A 101 28.71 31.05 -5.24
C ILE A 101 28.91 32.18 -6.26
N ARG A 102 27.82 32.64 -6.90
CA ARG A 102 27.91 33.71 -7.91
C ARG A 102 28.33 35.05 -7.30
N LYS A 103 27.89 35.37 -6.08
CA LYS A 103 28.32 36.58 -5.36
C LYS A 103 29.78 36.49 -4.93
N VAL A 104 30.22 35.33 -4.44
CA VAL A 104 31.61 35.11 -4.01
C VAL A 104 32.57 35.23 -5.19
N ASN A 105 32.31 34.55 -6.31
CA ASN A 105 33.16 34.65 -7.50
C ASN A 105 33.23 36.09 -8.05
N LYS A 106 32.11 36.82 -8.06
CA LYS A 106 32.10 38.21 -8.54
C LYS A 106 32.91 39.15 -7.63
N LYS A 107 32.86 38.94 -6.30
CA LYS A 107 33.70 39.68 -5.34
C LYS A 107 35.19 39.32 -5.49
N ALA A 108 35.51 38.05 -5.65
CA ALA A 108 36.88 37.59 -5.82
C ALA A 108 37.51 38.17 -7.10
N ALA A 109 36.81 38.12 -8.23
CA ALA A 109 37.27 38.67 -9.51
C ALA A 109 37.46 40.20 -9.48
N ASN A 110 36.60 40.93 -8.76
CA ASN A 110 36.74 42.38 -8.61
C ASN A 110 37.88 42.78 -7.67
N ASN A 111 38.18 41.96 -6.66
CA ASN A 111 39.30 42.23 -5.76
C ASN A 111 40.64 41.90 -6.41
N THR A 112 40.73 40.83 -7.22
CA THR A 112 41.93 40.51 -7.99
C THR A 112 42.21 41.55 -9.07
N SER A 113 41.19 42.04 -9.79
CA SER A 113 41.38 43.11 -10.78
C SER A 113 41.79 44.44 -10.17
N LYS A 114 41.24 44.81 -9.00
CA LYS A 114 41.67 46.02 -8.27
C LYS A 114 43.07 45.90 -7.71
N LYS A 115 43.48 44.71 -7.25
CA LYS A 115 44.84 44.49 -6.73
C LYS A 115 45.87 44.53 -7.88
N ALA A 116 45.57 43.91 -9.02
CA ALA A 116 46.41 43.95 -10.21
C ALA A 116 46.58 45.37 -10.78
N LYS A 117 45.53 46.21 -10.74
CA LYS A 117 45.60 47.63 -11.14
C LYS A 117 46.35 48.54 -10.16
N LYS A 118 46.56 48.12 -8.90
CA LYS A 118 47.32 48.89 -7.91
C LYS A 118 48.80 48.50 -7.86
N SER A 119 49.16 47.38 -8.49
CA SER A 119 50.52 46.84 -8.53
C SER A 119 51.17 46.96 -9.93
N ALA A 120 50.52 47.68 -10.84
CA ALA A 120 51.02 48.09 -12.15
C ALA A 120 51.10 49.62 -12.16
#